data_AF-A0A1F8JTN9-F1
#
_entry.id   AF-A0A1F8JTN9-F1
#
_cell.length_a   1.000
_cell.length_b   1.000
_cell.length_c   1.000
_cell.angle_alpha   90.00
_cell.angle_beta   90.00
_cell.angle_gamma   90.00
#
_symmetry.space_group_name_H-M   'P 1'
#
loop_
_entity.id
_entity.type
_entity.pdbx_description
1 polymer ?
#
loop_
_entity_poly.entity_id
_entity_poly.type
_entity_poly.pdbx_seq_one_letter_code
_entity_poly.pdbx_strand_id
1 'polypeptide(L)'
;MKMKQIALVAMIAGLGLTGFALYEMKRISDAKGIVSSIGKRISSNPFGRAANKGLMSAVSQYDTQIRLCLIGGIVLAVGGFYFYRKHR
;
A
#
# COMPACT_ATOMS: atom_id res chain seq x y z
N MET A 1 25.35 -18.58 -2.78
CA MET A 1 24.43 -18.41 -1.63
C MET A 1 23.72 -19.72 -1.35
N LYS A 2 23.57 -20.12 -0.08
CA LYS A 2 22.79 -21.33 0.26
C LYS A 2 21.29 -21.02 0.13
N MET A 3 20.46 -21.98 -0.33
CA MET A 3 19.00 -21.82 -0.50
C MET A 3 18.31 -21.19 0.72
N LYS A 4 18.80 -21.48 1.94
CA LYS A 4 18.33 -20.90 3.21
C LYS A 4 18.51 -19.38 3.29
N GLN A 5 19.59 -18.83 2.75
CA GLN A 5 19.84 -17.38 2.73
C GLN A 5 18.88 -16.67 1.77
N ILE A 6 18.59 -17.27 0.61
CA ILE A 6 17.65 -16.71 -0.37
C ILE A 6 16.24 -16.65 0.24
N ALA A 7 15.81 -17.73 0.89
CA ALA A 7 14.51 -17.78 1.56
C ALA A 7 14.39 -16.75 2.71
N LEU A 8 15.45 -16.57 3.50
CA LEU A 8 15.50 -15.56 4.56
C LEU A 8 15.42 -14.14 4.02
N VAL A 9 16.17 -13.83 2.95
CA VAL A 9 16.13 -12.51 2.30
C VAL A 9 14.73 -12.24 1.73
N ALA A 10 14.09 -13.22 1.10
CA ALA A 10 12.73 -13.10 0.59
C ALA A 10 11.72 -12.82 1.73
N MET A 11 11.87 -13.47 2.89
CA MET A 11 11.03 -13.21 4.06
C MET A 11 11.20 -11.78 4.58
N ILE A 12 12.44 -11.32 4.75
CA ILE A 12 12.72 -9.96 5.26
C ILE A 12 12.21 -8.91 4.27
N ALA A 13 12.45 -9.10 2.97
CA ALA A 13 11.95 -8.21 1.93
C ALA A 13 10.41 -8.17 1.90
N GLY A 14 9.75 -9.33 2.03
CA GLY A 14 8.29 -9.44 2.08
C GLY A 14 7.69 -8.72 3.28
N LEU A 15 8.27 -8.90 4.47
CA LEU A 15 7.86 -8.18 5.69
C LEU A 15 8.10 -6.67 5.57
N GLY A 16 9.23 -6.25 5.02
CA GLY A 16 9.54 -4.84 4.77
C GLY A 16 8.53 -4.17 3.82
N LEU A 17 8.22 -4.83 2.70
CA LEU A 17 7.19 -4.38 1.75
C LEU A 17 5.81 -4.28 2.40
N THR A 18 5.44 -5.27 3.21
CA THR A 18 4.16 -5.29 3.92
C THR A 18 4.07 -4.14 4.93
N GLY A 19 5.14 -3.91 5.71
CA GLY A 19 5.20 -2.79 6.66
C GLY A 19 5.13 -1.43 5.97
N PHE A 20 5.85 -1.25 4.86
CA PHE A 20 5.80 -0.04 4.05
C PHE A 20 4.39 0.19 3.47
N ALA A 21 3.75 -0.86 2.94
CA ALA A 21 2.40 -0.76 2.40
C ALA A 21 1.38 -0.36 3.47
N LEU A 22 1.48 -0.91 4.69
CA LEU A 22 0.61 -0.52 5.81
C LEU A 22 0.83 0.94 6.23
N TYR A 23 2.08 1.40 6.29
CA TYR A 23 2.41 2.79 6.59
C TYR A 23 1.81 3.76 5.55
N GLU A 24 1.99 3.46 4.27
CA GLU A 24 1.42 4.27 3.19
C GLU A 24 -0.11 4.20 3.14
N MET A 25 -0.74 3.03 3.41
CA MET A 25 -2.20 2.94 3.53
C MET A 25 -2.74 3.92 4.57
N LYS A 26 -2.07 4.03 5.73
CA LYS A 26 -2.46 4.99 6.77
C LYS A 26 -2.33 6.43 6.27
N ARG A 27 -1.21 6.80 5.66
CA ARG A 27 -1.00 8.15 5.10
C ARG A 27 -2.04 8.50 4.04
N ILE A 28 -2.39 7.56 3.17
CA ILE A 28 -3.41 7.76 2.14
C ILE A 28 -4.80 7.90 2.75
N SER A 29 -5.13 7.11 3.77
CA SER A 29 -6.38 7.26 4.52
C SER A 29 -6.49 8.65 5.15
N ASP A 30 -5.42 9.11 5.80
CA ASP A 30 -5.35 10.44 6.40
C ASP A 30 -5.49 11.55 5.32
N ALA A 31 -4.82 11.40 4.17
CA ALA A 31 -4.96 12.31 3.03
C ALA A 31 -6.38 12.32 2.43
N LYS A 32 -7.05 11.17 2.31
CA LYS A 32 -8.46 11.08 1.88
C LYS A 32 -9.37 11.81 2.86
N GLY A 33 -9.11 11.71 4.17
CA GLY A 33 -9.85 12.44 5.20
C GLY A 33 -9.72 13.96 5.08
N ILE A 34 -8.50 14.44 4.81
CA ILE A 34 -8.22 15.87 4.56
C ILE A 34 -8.91 16.34 3.28
N VAL A 35 -8.74 15.61 2.17
CA VAL A 35 -9.37 15.94 0.88
C VAL A 35 -10.89 15.95 0.99
N SER A 36 -11.50 15.00 1.72
CA SER A 36 -12.94 14.98 1.97
C SER A 36 -13.40 16.21 2.78
N SER A 37 -12.62 16.61 3.79
CA SER A 37 -12.92 17.78 4.62
C SER A 37 -12.82 19.10 3.83
N ILE A 38 -11.79 19.22 2.98
CA ILE A 38 -11.65 20.34 2.05
C ILE A 38 -12.79 20.31 1.04
N GLY A 39 -13.06 19.15 0.44
CA GLY A 39 -14.14 18.89 -0.51
C GLY A 39 -15.48 19.40 -0.02
N LYS A 40 -15.84 19.13 1.25
CA LYS A 40 -17.08 19.66 1.86
C LYS A 40 -17.11 21.19 1.88
N ARG A 41 -15.97 21.86 2.11
CA ARG A 41 -15.87 23.34 2.12
C ARG A 41 -15.92 23.98 0.73
N ILE A 42 -15.34 23.34 -0.29
CA ILE A 42 -15.30 23.86 -1.67
C ILE A 42 -16.44 23.36 -2.58
N SER A 43 -17.23 22.36 -2.17
CA SER A 43 -18.29 21.74 -3.01
C SER A 43 -19.52 22.61 -3.32
N SER A 44 -19.59 23.83 -2.78
CA SER A 44 -20.69 24.77 -2.99
C SER A 44 -20.88 25.13 -4.47
N ASN A 45 -19.81 25.12 -5.27
CA ASN A 45 -19.84 25.46 -6.70
C ASN A 45 -19.41 24.29 -7.61
N PRO A 46 -19.84 24.25 -8.89
CA PRO A 46 -19.51 23.18 -9.83
C PRO A 46 -18.00 22.93 -10.00
N PHE A 47 -17.21 24.02 -10.03
CA PHE A 47 -15.75 23.95 -10.08
C PHE A 47 -15.15 23.24 -8.86
N GLY A 48 -15.66 23.50 -7.65
CA GLY A 48 -15.17 22.87 -6.44
C GLY A 48 -15.56 21.39 -6.33
N ARG A 49 -16.71 20.99 -6.89
CA ARG A 49 -17.05 19.55 -7.03
C ARG A 49 -16.12 18.84 -8.00
N ALA A 50 -15.79 19.46 -9.14
CA ALA A 50 -14.84 18.91 -10.11
C ALA A 50 -13.43 18.78 -9.51
N ALA A 51 -12.96 19.81 -8.81
CA ALA A 51 -11.67 19.79 -8.11
C ALA A 51 -11.60 18.70 -7.03
N ASN A 52 -12.65 18.53 -6.22
CA ASN A 52 -12.72 17.47 -5.21
C ASN A 52 -12.71 16.07 -5.84
N LYS A 53 -13.42 15.88 -6.95
CA LYS A 53 -13.42 14.60 -7.70
C LYS A 53 -12.04 14.28 -8.27
N GLY A 54 -11.35 15.27 -8.82
CA GLY A 54 -9.96 15.12 -9.32
C GLY A 54 -8.98 14.76 -8.21
N LEU A 55 -9.05 15.46 -7.07
CA LEU A 55 -8.22 15.18 -5.89
C LEU A 55 -8.48 13.78 -5.32
N MET A 56 -9.74 13.37 -5.14
CA MET A 56 -10.06 12.01 -4.70
C MET A 56 -9.57 10.96 -5.69
N SER A 57 -9.70 11.20 -7.00
CA SER A 57 -9.22 10.28 -8.02
C SER A 57 -7.70 10.12 -7.98
N ALA A 58 -6.96 11.22 -7.83
CA ALA A 58 -5.51 11.19 -7.70
C ALA A 58 -5.07 10.40 -6.48
N VAL A 59 -5.69 10.63 -5.32
CA VAL A 59 -5.37 9.87 -4.09
C VAL A 59 -5.79 8.39 -4.21
N SER A 60 -6.90 8.10 -4.90
CA SER A 60 -7.38 6.72 -5.08
C SER A 60 -6.53 5.88 -6.02
N GLN A 61 -5.81 6.48 -6.97
CA GLN A 61 -4.91 5.73 -7.87
C GLN A 61 -3.80 5.01 -7.11
N TYR A 62 -3.33 5.58 -6.00
CA TYR A 62 -2.31 4.99 -5.15
C TYR A 62 -2.83 3.84 -4.28
N ASP A 63 -4.15 3.72 -4.05
CA ASP A 63 -4.75 2.63 -3.27
C ASP A 63 -4.48 1.27 -3.92
N THR A 64 -4.65 1.19 -5.25
CA THR A 64 -4.37 -0.02 -6.03
C THR A 64 -2.89 -0.41 -5.96
N GLN A 65 -1.97 0.55 -6.09
CA GLN A 65 -0.53 0.30 -6.02
C GLN A 65 -0.10 -0.21 -4.64
N ILE A 66 -0.61 0.42 -3.58
CA ILE A 66 -0.29 0.02 -2.21
C ILE A 66 -0.87 -1.36 -1.88
N ARG A 67 -2.09 -1.67 -2.33
CA ARG A 67 -2.68 -3.02 -2.20
C ARG A 67 -1.85 -4.07 -2.91
N LEU A 68 -1.35 -3.79 -4.11
CA LEU A 68 -0.44 -4.69 -4.84
C LEU A 68 0.86 -4.91 -4.08
N CYS A 69 1.46 -3.85 -3.51
CA CYS A 69 2.64 -3.96 -2.65
C CYS A 69 2.37 -4.81 -1.39
N LEU A 70 1.20 -4.64 -0.76
CA LEU A 70 0.80 -5.43 0.42
C LEU A 70 0.68 -6.91 0.06
N ILE A 71 -0.05 -7.24 -1.01
CA ILE A 71 -0.25 -8.61 -1.48
C ILE A 71 1.11 -9.23 -1.86
N GLY A 72 1.93 -8.50 -2.63
CA GLY A 72 3.27 -8.94 -3.02
C GLY A 72 4.17 -9.18 -1.80
N GLY A 73 4.13 -8.29 -0.81
CA GLY A 73 4.85 -8.44 0.45
C GLY A 73 4.45 -9.70 1.23
N ILE A 74 3.14 -9.95 1.35
CA ILE A 74 2.61 -11.15 2.02
C ILE A 74 3.01 -12.41 1.27
N VAL A 75 2.85 -12.44 -0.07
CA VAL A 75 3.21 -13.59 -0.91
C VAL A 75 4.70 -13.90 -0.79
N LEU A 76 5.57 -12.89 -0.82
CA LEU A 76 7.01 -13.04 -0.61
C LEU A 76 7.34 -13.56 0.79
N ALA A 77 6.68 -13.05 1.82
CA ALA A 77 6.91 -13.48 3.20
C ALA A 77 6.50 -14.95 3.42
N VAL A 78 5.31 -15.33 2.94
CA VAL A 78 4.78 -16.70 3.05
C VAL A 78 5.57 -17.67 2.17
N GLY A 79 5.88 -17.29 0.93
CA GLY A 79 6.67 -18.09 0.00
C GLY A 79 8.09 -18.33 0.51
N GLY A 80 8.73 -17.27 1.04
CA GLY A 80 10.03 -17.37 1.69
C GLY A 80 10.00 -18.29 2.90
N PHE A 81 8.97 -18.20 3.75
CA PHE A 81 8.80 -19.09 4.90
C PHE A 81 8.62 -20.55 4.50
N TYR A 82 7.80 -20.82 3.48
CA TYR A 82 7.58 -22.18 2.97
C TYR A 82 8.88 -22.79 2.42
N PHE A 83 9.63 -22.04 1.62
CA PHE A 83 10.94 -22.49 1.10
C PHE A 83 11.97 -22.71 2.21
N TYR A 84 11.99 -21.84 3.22
CA TYR A 84 12.86 -21.98 4.38
C TYR A 84 12.56 -23.27 5.14
N ARG A 85 11.27 -23.60 5.34
CA ARG A 85 10.84 -24.82 6.02
C ARG A 85 11.12 -26.09 5.21
N LYS A 86 10.92 -26.06 3.88
CA LYS A 86 11.14 -27.21 3.00
C LYS A 86 12.61 -27.62 2.89
N HIS A 87 13.53 -26.66 3.00
CA HIS A 87 14.97 -26.90 2.96
C HIS A 87 15.63 -26.95 4.34
N ARG A 88 14.85 -27.05 5.43
CA ARG A 88 15.37 -27.09 6.79
C ARG A 88 16.09 -28.40 7.06
#